data_AF-A0A4Y2QFZ2-F1
#
_entry.id   AF-A0A4Y2QFZ2-F1
#
_cell.length_a   1.000
_cell.length_b   1.000
_cell.length_c   1.000
_cell.angle_alpha   90.00
_cell.angle_beta   90.00
_cell.angle_gamma   90.00
#
_symmetry.space_group_name_H-M   'P 1'
#
loop_
_entity.id
_entity.type
_entity.pdbx_description
1 polymer ?
#
loop_
_entity_poly.entity_id
_entity_poly.type
_entity_poly.pdbx_seq_one_letter_code
_entity_poly.pdbx_strand_id
1 'polypeptide(L)'
;MLGAQKCRTTRCHHQSNWTVEELYRPLKSAINCHATERWTKVLPIILLGLRASLEEDVKSTPAELVFGNAVRLPGELFEVS
;
A
#
# COMPACT_ATOMS: atom_id res chain seq x y z
N MET A 1 22.95 14.65 -9.47
CA MET A 1 22.50 14.20 -8.14
C MET A 1 21.01 14.43 -8.06
N LEU A 2 20.18 13.41 -7.79
CA LEU A 2 18.79 13.66 -7.41
C LEU A 2 18.84 14.38 -6.06
N GLY A 3 18.17 15.53 -5.90
CA GLY A 3 18.15 16.33 -4.68
C GLY A 3 17.47 15.65 -3.47
N ALA A 4 17.66 14.34 -3.32
CA ALA A 4 17.11 13.54 -2.24
C ALA A 4 17.93 13.76 -0.97
N GLN A 5 17.29 14.35 0.03
CA GLN A 5 17.87 14.52 1.36
C GLN A 5 17.66 13.23 2.16
N LYS A 6 18.75 12.57 2.55
CA LYS A 6 18.70 11.38 3.41
C LYS A 6 18.35 11.81 4.83
N CYS A 7 17.10 11.65 5.24
CA CYS A 7 16.70 11.77 6.63
C CYS A 7 17.15 10.54 7.39
N ARG A 8 18.05 10.71 8.38
CA ARG A 8 18.43 9.63 9.30
C ARG A 8 17.24 9.38 10.22
N THR A 9 16.81 8.12 10.32
CA THR A 9 15.84 7.68 11.33
C THR A 9 16.47 7.87 12.71
N THR A 10 16.26 9.03 13.32
CA THR A 10 16.52 9.24 14.74
C THR A 10 15.64 8.27 15.52
N ARG A 11 16.18 7.70 16.61
CA ARG A 11 15.46 6.73 17.46
C ARG A 11 14.09 7.31 17.82
N CYS A 12 13.03 6.71 17.28
CA CYS A 12 11.63 7.07 17.52
C CYS A 12 11.20 8.48 17.07
N HIS A 13 11.45 8.89 15.81
CA HIS A 13 10.57 9.88 15.19
C HIS A 13 9.20 9.23 14.93
N HIS A 14 8.32 9.32 15.93
CA HIS A 14 7.07 8.57 16.02
C HIS A 14 6.25 8.68 14.73
N GLN A 15 6.16 9.87 14.14
CA GLN A 15 5.25 10.12 13.03
C GLN A 15 5.68 9.43 11.72
N SER A 16 6.95 9.54 11.30
CA SER A 16 7.40 8.87 10.07
C SER A 16 7.52 7.37 10.21
N ASN A 17 7.91 6.87 11.38
CA ASN A 17 8.02 5.42 11.60
C ASN A 17 6.64 4.77 11.72
N TRP A 18 5.69 5.45 12.35
CA TRP A 18 4.31 4.98 12.51
C TRP A 18 3.64 4.67 11.17
N THR A 19 3.63 5.62 10.24
CA THR A 19 2.97 5.43 8.92
C THR A 19 3.56 4.25 8.15
N VAL A 20 4.87 4.06 8.27
CA VAL A 20 5.56 2.92 7.64
C VAL A 20 5.16 1.61 8.31
N GLU A 21 5.14 1.55 9.64
CA GLU A 21 4.73 0.37 10.41
C GLU A 21 3.24 0.04 10.26
N GLU A 22 2.39 1.04 10.12
CA GLU A 22 0.97 0.92 9.80
C GLU A 22 0.76 0.28 8.43
N LEU A 23 1.48 0.72 7.40
CA LEU A 23 1.46 0.08 6.08
C LEU A 23 2.01 -1.35 6.10
N TYR A 24 3.05 -1.62 6.89
CA TYR A 24 3.65 -2.96 6.97
C TYR A 24 2.74 -4.00 7.64
N ARG A 25 1.84 -3.60 8.54
CA ARG A 25 0.93 -4.53 9.25
C ARG A 25 0.00 -5.30 8.30
N PRO A 26 -0.85 -4.65 7.48
CA PRO A 26 -1.72 -5.34 6.55
C PRO A 26 -0.93 -6.01 5.42
N LEU A 27 0.22 -5.45 5.02
CA LEU A 27 1.11 -6.07 4.03
C LEU A 27 1.63 -7.44 4.50
N LYS A 28 2.13 -7.53 5.73
CA LYS A 28 2.57 -8.81 6.31
C LYS A 28 1.42 -9.80 6.44
N SER A 29 0.24 -9.33 6.83
CA SER A 29 -0.96 -10.16 6.93
C SER A 29 -1.32 -10.77 5.56
N ALA A 30 -1.42 -9.94 4.52
CA ALA A 30 -1.73 -10.41 3.17
C ALA A 30 -0.67 -11.39 2.63
N ILE A 31 0.62 -11.11 2.84
CA ILE A 31 1.70 -12.03 2.46
C ILE A 31 1.55 -13.39 3.18
N ASN A 32 1.24 -13.38 4.47
CA ASN A 32 1.00 -14.61 5.25
C ASN A 32 -0.25 -15.37 4.75
N CYS A 33 -1.32 -14.68 4.36
CA CYS A 33 -2.49 -15.32 3.77
C CYS A 33 -2.17 -16.01 2.44
N HIS A 34 -1.20 -15.49 1.68
CA HIS A 34 -0.77 -16.04 0.40
C HIS A 34 0.51 -16.90 0.51
N ALA A 35 0.78 -17.53 1.67
CA ALA A 35 2.00 -18.26 2.06
C ALA A 35 2.41 -19.45 1.15
N THR A 36 2.64 -19.16 -0.13
CA THR A 36 3.21 -20.04 -1.15
C THR A 36 4.62 -19.52 -1.46
N GLU A 37 5.53 -20.37 -1.92
CA GLU A 37 6.89 -19.98 -2.35
C GLU A 37 6.93 -18.81 -3.37
N ARG A 38 5.80 -18.53 -4.03
CA ARG A 38 5.61 -17.51 -5.05
C ARG A 38 4.94 -16.23 -4.54
N TRP A 39 5.06 -15.89 -3.26
CA TRP A 39 4.50 -14.65 -2.69
C TRP A 39 4.91 -13.38 -3.47
N THR A 40 6.09 -13.38 -4.11
CA THR A 40 6.56 -12.30 -4.98
C THR A 40 5.69 -12.06 -6.21
N LYS A 41 4.99 -13.10 -6.71
CA LYS A 41 4.07 -12.97 -7.85
C LYS A 41 2.75 -12.31 -7.46
N VAL A 42 2.30 -12.49 -6.22
CA VAL A 42 1.09 -11.86 -5.69
C VAL A 42 1.36 -10.50 -5.05
N LEU A 43 2.63 -10.18 -4.77
CA LEU A 43 3.03 -8.89 -4.19
C LEU A 43 2.49 -7.66 -4.94
N PRO A 44 2.53 -7.58 -6.29
CA PRO A 44 1.94 -6.46 -7.01
C PRO A 44 0.43 -6.32 -6.75
N ILE A 45 -0.29 -7.44 -6.64
CA ILE A 45 -1.74 -7.48 -6.39
C ILE A 45 -2.04 -7.03 -4.96
N ILE A 46 -1.26 -7.52 -3.98
CA ILE A 46 -1.39 -7.10 -2.58
C ILE A 46 -1.16 -5.59 -2.45
N LEU A 47 -0.10 -5.07 -3.07
CA LEU A 47 0.20 -3.63 -3.06
C LEU A 47 -0.89 -2.80 -3.76
N LEU A 48 -1.49 -3.34 -4.82
CA LEU A 48 -2.60 -2.70 -5.51
C LEU A 48 -3.84 -2.64 -4.60
N GLY A 49 -4.17 -3.74 -3.93
CA GLY A 49 -5.26 -3.78 -2.96
C GLY A 49 -5.06 -2.80 -1.81
N LEU A 50 -3.85 -2.69 -1.26
CA LEU A 50 -3.54 -1.71 -0.21
C LEU A 50 -3.71 -0.26 -0.68
N ARG A 51 -3.44 0.04 -1.96
CA ARG A 51 -3.62 1.39 -2.53
C ARG A 51 -5.08 1.73 -2.83
N ALA A 52 -5.90 0.72 -3.11
CA ALA A 52 -7.33 0.87 -3.37
C ALA A 52 -8.19 0.70 -2.10
N SER A 53 -7.57 0.32 -0.96
CA SER A 53 -8.28 0.16 0.30
C SER A 53 -8.65 1.52 0.87
N LEU A 54 -9.89 1.66 1.34
CA LEU A 54 -10.37 2.88 1.99
C LEU A 54 -9.67 3.04 3.34
N GLU A 55 -9.05 4.20 3.55
CA GLU A 55 -8.52 4.58 4.85
C GLU A 55 -9.60 5.34 5.61
N GLU A 56 -10.17 4.73 6.65
CA GLU A 56 -11.34 5.25 7.37
C GLU A 56 -11.12 6.65 7.98
N ASP A 57 -9.91 6.91 8.49
CA ASP A 57 -9.55 8.21 9.08
C ASP A 57 -9.50 9.34 8.04
N VAL A 58 -9.11 9.03 6.81
CA VAL A 58 -8.97 10.00 5.71
C VAL A 58 -10.21 10.00 4.80
N LYS A 59 -11.07 8.98 4.89
CA LYS A 59 -12.24 8.74 4.03
C LYS A 59 -11.90 8.78 2.54
N SER A 60 -10.71 8.31 2.19
CA SER A 60 -10.22 8.24 0.82
C SER A 60 -9.23 7.09 0.71
N THR A 61 -9.00 6.63 -0.52
CA THR A 61 -7.98 5.61 -0.80
C THR A 61 -6.63 6.27 -1.07
N PRO A 62 -5.49 5.62 -0.76
CA PRO A 62 -4.17 6.14 -1.13
C PRO A 62 -4.02 6.42 -2.63
N ALA A 63 -4.68 5.64 -3.48
CA ALA A 63 -4.77 5.87 -4.92
C ALA A 63 -5.44 7.21 -5.27
N GLU A 64 -6.59 7.50 -4.66
CA GLU A 64 -7.30 8.76 -4.87
C GLU A 64 -6.50 9.96 -4.39
N LEU A 65 -5.82 9.84 -3.25
CA LEU A 65 -4.99 10.94 -2.72
C LEU A 65 -3.80 11.28 -3.63
N VAL A 66 -3.22 10.28 -4.31
CA VAL A 66 -2.05 10.48 -5.18
C VAL A 66 -2.45 10.88 -6.61
N PHE A 67 -3.49 10.25 -7.15
CA PHE A 67 -3.86 10.39 -8.57
C PHE A 67 -5.15 11.17 -8.80
N GLY A 68 -5.86 11.55 -7.74
CA GLY A 68 -7.16 12.22 -7.81
C GLY A 68 -8.34 11.32 -8.19
N ASN A 69 -8.09 10.03 -8.46
CA ASN A 69 -9.09 9.05 -8.90
C ASN A 69 -8.83 7.68 -8.29
N ALA A 70 -9.90 6.88 -8.15
CA ALA A 70 -9.80 5.48 -7.73
C ALA A 70 -9.03 4.63 -8.76
N VAL A 71 -8.23 3.69 -8.27
CA VAL A 71 -7.52 2.73 -9.12
C VAL A 71 -8.43 1.55 -9.43
N ARG A 72 -8.60 1.24 -10.73
CA ARG A 72 -9.36 0.07 -11.17
C ARG A 72 -8.66 -1.22 -10.78
N LEU A 73 -9.36 -2.08 -10.06
CA LEU A 73 -8.85 -3.38 -9.67
C LEU A 73 -9.01 -4.40 -10.81
N PRO A 74 -8.13 -5.42 -10.91
CA PRO A 74 -8.25 -6.45 -11.95
C PRO A 74 -9.61 -7.14 -11.98
N GLY A 75 -10.31 -7.26 -10.85
CA GLY A 75 -11.67 -7.81 -10.78
C GLY A 75 -12.75 -6.89 -11.38
N GLU A 76 -12.53 -5.58 -11.38
CA GLU A 76 -13.46 -4.57 -11.96
C GLU A 76 -13.25 -4.40 -13.47
N LEU A 77 -12.13 -4.88 -14.00
CA LEU A 77 -11.84 -4.84 -15.45
C LEU A 77 -12.65 -5.89 -16.23
N PHE A 78 -13.18 -6.91 -15.55
CA PHE A 78 -13.94 -8.02 -16.17
C PHE A 78 -15.44 -7.93 -15.91
N GLU A 79 -15.99 -6.76 -15.51
CA GLU A 79 -17.44 -6.57 -15.62
C GLU A 79 -17.84 -6.63 -17.10
N VAL A 80 -18.35 -7.80 -17.48
CA VAL A 80 -18.88 -8.14 -18.79
C VAL A 80 -20.06 -7.23 -19.10
N SER A 81 -19.93 -6.40 -20.13
CA SER A 81 -21.06 -6.02 -20.98
C SER A 81 -21.25 -7.05 -22.08
#